data_AF-A0A0A1V895-F1
#
_entry.id   AF-A0A0A1V895-F1
#
_cell.length_a   1.000
_cell.length_b   1.000
_cell.length_c   1.000
_cell.angle_alpha   90.00
_cell.angle_beta   90.00
_cell.angle_gamma   90.00
#
_symmetry.space_group_name_H-M   'P 1'
#
loop_
_entity.id
_entity.type
_entity.pdbx_description
1 polymer ?
#
loop_
_entity_poly.entity_id
_entity_poly.type
_entity_poly.pdbx_seq_one_letter_code
_entity_poly.pdbx_strand_id
1 'polypeptide(L)'
;MPLATDDITTWKAHRALLSTTQHRHVDSRRFGYFFNADRTAQKASAVKTHMIEGPQVDLVTSTLKSLSAYVKEHFPNASYGAYPIESDSKVAIIIVANKYSPNNFWNGRWRSQYVFDPASGSLEGSIKVDVHYYEDGNVRLLTNKPVTASITSRTGAGIAKEISATERKYQEELNKGFVNLSENAFKSLRRQLPVTRQKIAWDKVMTYRLGQDIGGGNSKGSSI
;
A
#
# COMPACT_ATOMS: atom_id res chain seq x y z
N MET A 1 -15.71 17.93 20.87
CA MET A 1 -14.75 18.20 19.78
C MET A 1 -14.89 17.11 18.73
N PRO A 2 -15.15 17.43 17.45
CA PRO A 2 -15.44 16.41 16.44
C PRO A 2 -14.15 15.69 16.03
N LEU A 3 -14.17 14.36 16.09
CA LEU A 3 -13.08 13.50 15.58
C LEU A 3 -13.08 13.57 14.06
N ALA A 4 -11.92 13.89 13.48
CA ALA A 4 -11.71 13.98 12.04
C ALA A 4 -11.99 12.63 11.34
N THR A 5 -12.58 12.72 10.16
CA THR A 5 -12.94 11.65 9.22
C THR A 5 -11.82 10.66 8.88
N ASP A 6 -10.57 11.00 9.21
CA ASP A 6 -9.37 10.24 8.85
C ASP A 6 -9.20 8.96 9.66
N ASP A 7 -9.89 8.83 10.79
CA ASP A 7 -9.76 7.63 11.61
C ASP A 7 -10.27 6.40 10.85
N ILE A 8 -11.31 6.50 9.99
CA ILE A 8 -12.14 5.42 9.37
C ILE A 8 -11.38 4.31 8.60
N THR A 9 -10.06 4.45 8.44
CA THR A 9 -9.23 3.50 7.71
C THR A 9 -8.48 2.44 8.55
N THR A 10 -8.24 2.64 9.85
CA THR A 10 -7.86 1.58 10.82
C THR A 10 -8.94 0.48 11.04
N TRP A 11 -10.11 0.59 10.40
CA TRP A 11 -11.36 -0.09 10.78
C TRP A 11 -11.57 -1.39 10.02
N LYS A 12 -10.87 -1.55 8.90
CA LYS A 12 -10.87 -2.79 8.11
C LYS A 12 -10.00 -3.87 8.73
N ALA A 13 -9.00 -3.51 9.53
CA ALA A 13 -8.04 -4.48 10.08
C ALA A 13 -8.60 -5.24 11.31
N HIS A 14 -9.44 -4.62 12.13
CA HIS A 14 -10.04 -5.28 13.31
C HIS A 14 -11.05 -6.38 12.95
N ARG A 15 -11.93 -6.16 11.94
CA ARG A 15 -12.96 -7.16 11.56
C ARG A 15 -12.39 -8.37 10.80
N ALA A 16 -11.21 -8.25 10.18
CA ALA A 16 -10.59 -9.36 9.46
C ALA A 16 -9.85 -10.36 10.38
N LEU A 17 -9.54 -9.97 11.62
CA LEU A 17 -8.75 -10.78 12.56
C LEU A 17 -9.55 -11.40 13.71
N LEU A 18 -10.75 -10.89 14.01
CA LEU A 18 -11.61 -11.45 15.07
C LEU A 18 -13.00 -11.73 14.50
N SER A 19 -13.31 -13.02 14.34
CA SER A 19 -14.64 -13.56 14.02
C SER A 19 -15.66 -13.20 15.12
N THR A 20 -16.13 -11.95 15.15
CA THR A 20 -17.18 -11.52 16.07
C THR A 20 -18.28 -10.76 15.36
N THR A 21 -19.52 -11.22 15.59
CA THR A 21 -20.78 -10.76 15.02
C THR A 21 -21.27 -9.42 15.61
N GLN A 22 -20.48 -8.75 16.45
CA GLN A 22 -20.86 -7.47 17.07
C GLN A 22 -20.09 -6.28 16.48
N HIS A 23 -20.82 -5.21 16.17
CA HIS A 23 -20.33 -3.94 15.60
C HIS A 23 -19.59 -3.07 16.64
N ARG A 24 -18.63 -3.63 17.40
CA ARG A 24 -17.81 -2.89 18.37
C ARG A 24 -16.41 -2.66 17.79
N HIS A 25 -15.92 -1.41 17.88
CA HIS A 25 -14.64 -0.96 17.31
C HIS A 25 -13.73 -0.37 18.39
N VAL A 26 -12.41 -0.52 18.29
CA VAL A 26 -11.42 0.01 19.26
C VAL A 26 -10.72 1.25 18.69
N ASP A 27 -10.60 2.32 19.48
CA ASP A 27 -9.93 3.57 19.11
C ASP A 27 -8.39 3.40 19.04
N SER A 28 -7.76 3.90 17.97
CA SER A 28 -6.31 3.89 17.72
C SER A 28 -5.52 4.92 18.53
N ARG A 29 -6.16 6.04 18.93
CA ARG A 29 -5.47 7.19 19.55
C ARG A 29 -5.64 7.23 21.07
N ARG A 30 -6.68 6.58 21.57
CA ARG A 30 -6.91 6.41 23.01
C ARG A 30 -7.08 4.93 23.29
N PHE A 31 -6.09 4.39 23.99
CA PHE A 31 -6.14 3.03 24.46
C PHE A 31 -7.36 2.79 25.32
N GLY A 32 -8.02 1.67 25.04
CA GLY A 32 -9.11 1.21 25.83
C GLY A 32 -10.38 2.02 25.65
N TYR A 33 -10.77 2.30 24.41
CA TYR A 33 -12.11 2.80 24.14
C TYR A 33 -12.75 1.99 23.02
N PHE A 34 -13.91 1.40 23.30
CA PHE A 34 -14.82 0.86 22.30
C PHE A 34 -15.78 1.91 21.80
N PHE A 35 -16.22 1.82 20.56
CA PHE A 35 -17.23 2.73 20.06
C PHE A 35 -18.00 2.11 18.88
N ASN A 36 -19.15 2.69 18.58
CA ASN A 36 -20.02 2.30 17.46
C ASN A 36 -19.70 3.14 16.22
N ALA A 37 -19.75 2.51 15.05
CA ALA A 37 -19.48 3.16 13.77
C ALA A 37 -20.73 3.20 12.90
N ASP A 38 -21.21 4.38 12.56
CA ASP A 38 -22.13 4.53 11.44
C ASP A 38 -21.32 4.58 10.13
N ARG A 39 -21.52 3.56 9.29
CA ARG A 39 -20.80 3.40 8.02
C ARG A 39 -21.26 4.38 6.94
N THR A 40 -22.54 4.76 6.96
CA THR A 40 -23.12 5.66 5.98
C THR A 40 -22.77 7.11 6.32
N ALA A 41 -22.91 7.48 7.59
CA ALA A 41 -22.60 8.83 8.05
C ALA A 41 -21.10 9.08 8.27
N GLN A 42 -20.27 8.04 8.21
CA GLN A 42 -18.82 8.13 8.50
C GLN A 42 -18.54 8.79 9.86
N LYS A 43 -19.30 8.40 10.89
CA LYS A 43 -19.21 8.98 12.24
C LYS A 43 -19.05 7.91 13.31
N ALA A 44 -18.17 8.19 14.27
CA ALA A 44 -18.03 7.43 15.50
C ALA A 44 -19.04 7.93 16.55
N SER A 45 -19.63 7.01 17.32
CA SER A 45 -20.55 7.30 18.41
C SER A 45 -20.38 6.32 19.57
N ALA A 46 -20.96 6.61 20.74
CA ALA A 46 -21.00 5.69 21.89
C ALA A 46 -19.61 5.17 22.34
N VAL A 47 -18.66 6.09 22.52
CA VAL A 47 -17.32 5.78 23.03
C VAL A 47 -17.42 5.30 24.48
N LYS A 48 -16.93 4.10 24.77
CA LYS A 48 -16.92 3.43 26.08
C LYS A 48 -15.50 3.04 26.44
N THR A 49 -15.06 3.33 27.66
CA THR A 49 -13.74 2.89 28.14
C THR A 49 -13.71 1.37 28.35
N HIS A 50 -12.63 0.72 27.95
CA HIS A 50 -12.32 -0.68 28.17
C HIS A 50 -10.84 -0.83 28.48
N MET A 51 -10.48 -1.10 29.72
CA MET A 51 -9.10 -1.42 30.04
C MET A 51 -8.76 -2.77 29.39
N ILE A 52 -7.74 -2.79 28.53
CA ILE A 52 -7.20 -4.03 28.02
C ILE A 52 -6.45 -4.64 29.20
N GLU A 53 -6.94 -5.77 29.68
CA GLU A 53 -6.31 -6.59 30.71
C GLU A 53 -5.76 -7.83 30.02
N GLY A 54 -4.47 -8.14 30.23
CA GLY A 54 -3.87 -9.32 29.64
C GLY A 54 -2.33 -9.34 29.66
N PRO A 55 -1.71 -10.51 29.44
CA PRO A 55 -0.26 -10.69 29.33
C PRO A 55 0.50 -9.69 28.43
N GLN A 56 -0.08 -9.21 27.31
CA GLN A 56 0.66 -8.38 26.34
C GLN A 56 0.44 -6.88 26.49
N VAL A 57 -0.25 -6.42 27.55
CA VAL A 57 -0.58 -5.00 27.74
C VAL A 57 0.66 -4.09 27.72
N ASP A 58 1.75 -4.51 28.36
CA ASP A 58 3.01 -3.74 28.39
C ASP A 58 3.69 -3.70 27.02
N LEU A 59 3.66 -4.82 26.28
CA LEU A 59 4.22 -4.89 24.93
C LEU A 59 3.42 -4.01 23.97
N VAL A 60 2.10 -4.06 24.04
CA VAL A 60 1.20 -3.23 23.23
C VAL A 60 1.40 -1.75 23.52
N THR A 61 1.48 -1.37 24.80
CA THR A 61 1.67 0.02 25.24
C THR A 61 3.05 0.57 24.86
N SER A 62 4.10 -0.25 24.99
CA SER A 62 5.44 0.14 24.55
C SER A 62 5.54 0.24 23.03
N THR A 63 4.90 -0.67 22.29
CA THR A 63 4.86 -0.66 20.81
C THR A 63 4.14 0.58 20.29
N LEU A 64 2.89 0.79 20.71
CA LEU A 64 2.38 2.10 21.14
C LEU A 64 3.24 3.35 20.94
N LYS A 65 3.96 3.61 22.02
CA LYS A 65 4.82 4.76 22.24
C LYS A 65 5.92 4.83 21.19
N SER A 66 6.58 3.72 20.89
CA SER A 66 7.68 3.69 19.91
C SER A 66 7.19 3.94 18.47
N LEU A 67 6.05 3.37 18.08
CA LEU A 67 5.43 3.63 16.78
C LEU A 67 5.00 5.08 16.64
N SER A 68 4.55 5.73 17.72
CA SER A 68 4.11 7.13 17.66
C SER A 68 5.21 8.08 17.18
N ALA A 69 6.46 7.84 17.54
CA ALA A 69 7.60 8.64 17.11
C ALA A 69 7.87 8.42 15.61
N TYR A 70 7.97 7.15 15.20
CA TYR A 70 8.16 6.75 13.82
C TYR A 70 7.06 7.31 12.90
N VAL A 71 5.79 7.13 13.27
CA VAL A 71 4.68 7.53 12.41
C VAL A 71 4.63 9.05 12.22
N LYS A 72 4.89 9.84 13.28
CA LYS A 72 4.93 11.30 13.19
C LYS A 72 6.07 11.82 12.31
N GLU A 73 7.20 11.13 12.31
CA GLU A 73 8.36 11.52 11.51
C GLU A 73 8.17 11.22 10.02
N HIS A 74 7.56 10.08 9.69
CA HIS A 74 7.53 9.58 8.31
C HIS A 74 6.19 9.74 7.58
N PHE A 75 5.09 9.95 8.30
CA PHE A 75 3.77 10.12 7.69
C PHE A 75 3.15 11.45 8.08
N PRO A 76 2.91 12.37 7.12
CA PRO A 76 2.30 13.67 7.42
C PRO A 76 0.93 13.55 8.11
N ASN A 77 0.10 12.60 7.66
CA ASN A 77 -1.21 12.31 8.22
C ASN A 77 -1.42 10.79 8.24
N ALA A 78 -1.29 10.18 9.41
CA ALA A 78 -1.53 8.76 9.60
C ALA A 78 -2.25 8.45 10.92
N SER A 79 -3.04 7.37 10.89
CA SER A 79 -3.55 6.69 12.07
C SER A 79 -2.81 5.36 12.22
N TYR A 80 -2.50 4.99 13.45
CA TYR A 80 -1.77 3.77 13.78
C TYR A 80 -2.35 3.16 15.06
N GLY A 81 -2.18 1.86 15.24
CA GLY A 81 -2.68 1.14 16.40
C GLY A 81 -1.96 -0.17 16.62
N ALA A 82 -1.87 -0.61 17.88
CA ALA A 82 -1.44 -1.95 18.25
C ALA A 82 -2.48 -2.58 19.17
N TYR A 83 -2.79 -3.84 18.95
CA TYR A 83 -3.89 -4.54 19.62
C TYR A 83 -3.48 -5.97 19.95
N PRO A 84 -3.86 -6.49 21.13
CA PRO A 84 -3.78 -7.91 21.39
C PRO A 84 -4.79 -8.67 20.51
N ILE A 85 -4.37 -9.82 19.98
CA ILE A 85 -5.20 -10.71 19.16
C ILE A 85 -4.96 -12.17 19.57
N GLU A 86 -5.78 -13.09 19.05
CA GLU A 86 -5.66 -14.54 19.33
C GLU A 86 -5.60 -14.84 20.84
N SER A 87 -6.59 -14.36 21.59
CA SER A 87 -6.65 -14.52 23.06
C SER A 87 -5.41 -13.99 23.79
N ASP A 88 -4.88 -12.85 23.31
CA ASP A 88 -3.70 -12.18 23.85
C ASP A 88 -2.37 -12.95 23.70
N SER A 89 -2.32 -13.88 22.75
CA SER A 89 -1.08 -14.58 22.40
C SER A 89 -0.21 -13.82 21.40
N LYS A 90 -0.81 -12.93 20.59
CA LYS A 90 -0.12 -12.17 19.54
C LYS A 90 -0.53 -10.70 19.54
N VAL A 91 0.27 -9.87 18.88
CA VAL A 91 0.03 -8.42 18.76
C VAL A 91 -0.16 -8.04 17.30
N ALA A 92 -1.34 -7.50 16.95
CA ALA A 92 -1.59 -6.88 15.66
C ALA A 92 -1.14 -5.42 15.67
N ILE A 93 -0.36 -5.01 14.66
CA ILE A 93 0.07 -3.63 14.44
C ILE A 93 -0.47 -3.13 13.10
N ILE A 94 -1.06 -1.94 13.07
CA ILE A 94 -1.63 -1.35 11.87
C ILE A 94 -1.15 0.10 11.73
N ILE A 95 -0.75 0.48 10.52
CA ILE A 95 -0.43 1.86 10.14
C ILE A 95 -1.20 2.19 8.88
N VAL A 96 -1.94 3.29 8.89
CA VAL A 96 -2.69 3.76 7.73
C VAL A 96 -2.45 5.25 7.52
N ALA A 97 -1.96 5.61 6.34
CA ALA A 97 -1.80 6.98 5.93
C ALA A 97 -2.60 7.21 4.65
N ASN A 98 -3.31 8.34 4.59
CA ASN A 98 -4.07 8.72 3.42
C ASN A 98 -3.73 10.17 3.06
N LYS A 99 -3.67 10.44 1.76
CA LYS A 99 -3.58 11.80 1.22
C LYS A 99 -4.53 11.91 0.05
N TYR A 100 -5.57 12.69 0.23
CA TYR A 100 -6.56 12.98 -0.81
C TYR A 100 -6.32 14.39 -1.33
N SER A 101 -6.14 14.52 -2.65
CA SER A 101 -5.97 15.81 -3.31
C SER A 101 -6.87 15.90 -4.54
N PRO A 102 -8.21 15.94 -4.36
CA PRO A 102 -9.15 15.87 -5.48
C PRO A 102 -9.02 17.02 -6.46
N ASN A 103 -8.73 18.23 -5.96
CA ASN A 103 -8.50 19.42 -6.79
C ASN A 103 -7.26 19.28 -7.68
N ASN A 104 -6.33 18.40 -7.33
CA ASN A 104 -5.14 18.06 -8.12
C ASN A 104 -5.28 16.69 -8.80
N PHE A 105 -6.50 16.14 -8.85
CA PHE A 105 -6.84 14.89 -9.52
C PHE A 105 -6.04 13.66 -9.05
N TRP A 106 -5.67 13.59 -7.77
CA TRP A 106 -4.99 12.41 -7.25
C TRP A 106 -5.29 12.07 -5.79
N ASN A 107 -5.23 10.78 -5.49
CA ASN A 107 -5.39 10.23 -4.15
C ASN A 107 -4.34 9.15 -3.90
N GLY A 108 -3.83 9.09 -2.68
CA GLY A 108 -2.84 8.11 -2.25
C GLY A 108 -3.20 7.51 -0.91
N ARG A 109 -2.97 6.20 -0.78
CA ARG A 109 -3.21 5.45 0.45
C ARG A 109 -2.11 4.42 0.69
N TRP A 110 -1.57 4.47 1.91
CA TRP A 110 -0.62 3.52 2.46
C TRP A 110 -1.29 2.73 3.58
N ARG A 111 -1.19 1.40 3.54
CA ARG A 111 -1.69 0.51 4.59
C ARG A 111 -0.67 -0.55 4.90
N SER A 112 -0.15 -0.52 6.11
CA SER A 112 0.67 -1.59 6.67
C SER A 112 -0.10 -2.32 7.75
N GLN A 113 -0.05 -3.64 7.70
CA GLN A 113 -0.60 -4.52 8.73
C GLN A 113 0.43 -5.57 9.07
N TYR A 114 0.64 -5.80 10.37
CA TYR A 114 1.57 -6.77 10.88
C TYR A 114 0.93 -7.54 12.04
N VAL A 115 1.38 -8.78 12.21
CA VAL A 115 1.09 -9.66 13.33
C VAL A 115 2.44 -10.08 13.88
N PHE A 116 2.69 -9.69 15.13
CA PHE A 116 3.87 -10.08 15.89
C PHE A 116 3.49 -11.20 16.85
N ASP A 117 4.28 -12.27 16.84
CA ASP A 117 4.22 -13.36 17.81
C ASP A 117 5.37 -13.22 18.83
N PRO A 118 5.06 -12.85 20.09
CA PRO A 118 6.07 -12.72 21.15
C PRO A 118 6.77 -14.04 21.52
N ALA A 119 6.14 -15.20 21.29
CA ALA A 119 6.71 -16.49 21.65
C ALA A 119 7.85 -16.88 20.70
N SER A 120 7.60 -16.76 19.39
CA SER A 120 8.58 -17.06 18.34
C SER A 120 9.48 -15.87 18.01
N GLY A 121 9.02 -14.64 18.22
CA GLY A 121 9.66 -13.42 17.75
C GLY A 121 9.40 -13.12 16.27
N SER A 122 8.48 -13.84 15.61
CA SER A 122 8.16 -13.62 14.19
C SER A 122 7.25 -12.41 13.99
N LEU A 123 7.51 -11.65 12.95
CA LEU A 123 6.66 -10.58 12.45
C LEU A 123 6.20 -10.94 11.03
N GLU A 124 4.90 -11.09 10.83
CA GLU A 124 4.30 -11.37 9.52
C GLU A 124 3.31 -10.28 9.15
N GLY A 125 3.23 -9.92 7.87
CA GLY A 125 2.35 -8.82 7.48
C GLY A 125 2.31 -8.52 6.00
N SER A 126 1.76 -7.37 5.67
CA SER A 126 1.75 -6.85 4.30
C SER A 126 1.70 -5.34 4.27
N ILE A 127 2.37 -4.75 3.28
CA ILE A 127 2.30 -3.33 2.95
C ILE A 127 1.54 -3.19 1.62
N LYS A 128 0.51 -2.34 1.63
CA LYS A 128 -0.36 -2.08 0.47
C LYS A 128 -0.33 -0.60 0.12
N VAL A 129 -0.01 -0.30 -1.13
CA VAL A 129 -0.02 1.06 -1.67
C VAL A 129 -1.08 1.15 -2.77
N ASP A 130 -1.89 2.19 -2.70
CA ASP A 130 -2.95 2.49 -3.66
C ASP A 130 -2.87 3.97 -4.02
N VAL A 131 -2.46 4.25 -5.25
CA VAL A 131 -2.37 5.63 -5.77
C VAL A 131 -3.21 5.71 -7.03
N HIS A 132 -4.05 6.73 -7.11
CA HIS A 132 -4.95 6.96 -8.23
C HIS A 132 -4.77 8.39 -8.72
N TYR A 133 -4.41 8.55 -9.98
CA TYR A 133 -4.31 9.81 -10.70
C TYR A 133 -5.30 9.80 -11.85
N TYR A 134 -6.05 10.89 -12.02
CA TYR A 134 -7.18 10.95 -12.95
C TYR A 134 -7.36 12.29 -13.66
N GLU A 135 -6.27 13.03 -13.87
CA GLU A 135 -6.25 14.18 -14.77
C GLU A 135 -6.06 13.67 -16.21
N ASP A 136 -6.97 14.02 -17.11
CA ASP A 136 -6.91 13.67 -18.55
C ASP A 136 -6.71 12.17 -18.86
N GLY A 137 -7.03 11.31 -17.90
CA GLY A 137 -6.81 9.87 -17.97
C GLY A 137 -7.23 9.18 -16.67
N ASN A 138 -6.96 7.87 -16.58
CA ASN A 138 -7.19 7.10 -15.35
C ASN A 138 -6.03 6.14 -15.14
N VAL A 139 -5.13 6.48 -14.22
CA VAL A 139 -3.92 5.71 -13.92
C VAL A 139 -3.93 5.35 -12.44
N ARG A 140 -3.72 4.06 -12.15
CA ARG A 140 -3.72 3.57 -10.78
C ARG A 140 -2.55 2.64 -10.51
N LEU A 141 -1.89 2.85 -9.39
CA LEU A 141 -0.92 1.93 -8.79
C LEU A 141 -1.63 1.13 -7.70
N LEU A 142 -1.59 -0.19 -7.79
CA LEU A 142 -2.04 -1.09 -6.74
C LEU A 142 -0.90 -2.06 -6.41
N THR A 143 -0.46 -2.07 -5.16
CA THR A 143 0.58 -2.99 -4.70
C THR A 143 0.16 -3.74 -3.44
N ASN A 144 0.73 -4.93 -3.27
CA ASN A 144 0.60 -5.74 -2.08
C ASN A 144 1.90 -6.50 -1.86
N LYS A 145 2.74 -6.03 -0.93
CA LYS A 145 4.01 -6.66 -0.58
C LYS A 145 3.84 -7.46 0.72
N PRO A 146 3.91 -8.80 0.68
CA PRO A 146 3.99 -9.59 1.91
C PRO A 146 5.33 -9.34 2.61
N VAL A 147 5.30 -9.36 3.93
CA VAL A 147 6.44 -9.10 4.82
C VAL A 147 6.55 -10.25 5.82
N THR A 148 7.78 -10.74 6.00
CA THR A 148 8.15 -11.68 7.06
C THR A 148 9.49 -11.23 7.63
N ALA A 149 9.58 -11.08 8.95
CA ALA A 149 10.80 -10.71 9.66
C ALA A 149 10.87 -11.43 11.01
N SER A 150 12.06 -11.46 11.62
CA SER A 150 12.26 -11.99 12.97
C SER A 150 12.90 -10.92 13.83
N ILE A 151 12.30 -10.65 14.99
CA ILE A 151 12.68 -9.55 15.89
C ILE A 151 13.35 -10.14 17.12
N THR A 152 14.67 -10.00 17.22
CA THR A 152 15.46 -10.46 18.37
C THR A 152 15.09 -9.71 19.65
N SER A 153 14.99 -8.38 19.57
CA SER A 153 14.57 -7.53 20.69
C SER A 153 13.05 -7.46 20.70
N ARG A 154 12.41 -8.41 21.39
CA ARG A 154 10.95 -8.58 21.53
C ARG A 154 10.29 -7.46 22.37
N THR A 155 10.72 -6.22 22.16
CA THR A 155 10.29 -5.01 22.83
C THR A 155 9.55 -4.11 21.85
N GLY A 156 8.71 -3.20 22.33
CA GLY A 156 8.02 -2.25 21.46
C GLY A 156 8.95 -1.38 20.59
N ALA A 157 10.14 -1.04 21.12
CA ALA A 157 11.17 -0.33 20.37
C ALA A 157 11.79 -1.19 19.25
N GLY A 158 12.04 -2.48 19.53
CA GLY A 158 12.53 -3.42 18.54
C GLY A 158 11.52 -3.63 17.39
N ILE A 159 10.24 -3.76 17.73
CA ILE A 159 9.14 -3.89 16.76
C ILE A 159 9.05 -2.64 15.87
N ALA A 160 9.01 -1.44 16.47
CA ALA A 160 8.94 -0.20 15.70
C ALA A 160 10.15 0.01 14.79
N LYS A 161 11.35 -0.37 15.24
CA LYS A 161 12.58 -0.30 14.45
C LYS A 161 12.54 -1.24 13.25
N GLU A 162 12.08 -2.47 13.43
CA GLU A 162 11.99 -3.44 12.33
C GLU A 162 10.94 -3.02 11.29
N ILE A 163 9.78 -2.54 11.75
CA ILE A 163 8.74 -1.98 10.86
C ILE A 163 9.30 -0.80 10.06
N SER A 164 9.97 0.15 10.73
CA SER A 164 10.59 1.31 10.07
C SER A 164 11.59 0.89 8.99
N ALA A 165 12.48 -0.06 9.30
CA ALA A 165 13.48 -0.56 8.36
C ALA A 165 12.82 -1.28 7.16
N THR A 166 11.80 -2.09 7.41
CA THR A 166 11.07 -2.82 6.37
C THR A 166 10.31 -1.87 5.44
N GLU A 167 9.59 -0.89 5.99
CA GLU A 167 8.84 0.08 5.20
C GLU A 167 9.75 0.98 4.38
N ARG A 168 10.88 1.41 4.95
CA ARG A 168 11.91 2.17 4.22
C ARG A 168 12.45 1.35 3.05
N LYS A 169 12.84 0.09 3.30
CA LYS A 169 13.33 -0.80 2.24
C LYS A 169 12.30 -0.96 1.12
N TYR A 170 11.02 -1.15 1.48
CA TYR A 170 9.97 -1.29 0.49
C TYR A 170 9.73 0.00 -0.32
N GLN A 171 9.81 1.17 0.32
CA GLN A 171 9.73 2.45 -0.39
C GLN A 171 10.87 2.62 -1.39
N GLU A 172 12.10 2.25 -1.02
CA GLU A 172 13.25 2.25 -1.92
C GLU A 172 13.08 1.26 -3.08
N GLU A 173 12.55 0.07 -2.82
CA GLU A 173 12.21 -0.93 -3.85
C GLU A 173 11.16 -0.41 -4.83
N LEU A 174 10.11 0.27 -4.35
CA LEU A 174 9.09 0.88 -5.19
C LEU A 174 9.69 1.96 -6.11
N ASN A 175 10.51 2.85 -5.56
CA ASN A 175 11.16 3.90 -6.34
C ASN A 175 12.05 3.32 -7.45
N LYS A 176 12.87 2.32 -7.13
CA LYS A 176 13.70 1.61 -8.11
C LYS A 176 12.84 0.89 -9.15
N GLY A 177 11.73 0.28 -8.73
CA GLY A 177 10.77 -0.38 -9.61
C GLY A 177 10.19 0.57 -10.66
N PHE A 178 9.83 1.80 -10.27
CA PHE A 178 9.32 2.81 -11.19
C PHE A 178 10.36 3.28 -12.21
N VAL A 179 11.60 3.51 -11.78
CA VAL A 179 12.70 3.85 -12.70
C VAL A 179 12.94 2.71 -13.70
N ASN A 180 12.96 1.47 -13.24
CA ASN A 180 13.13 0.32 -14.13
C ASN A 180 11.96 0.16 -15.13
N LEU A 181 10.72 0.39 -14.69
CA LEU A 181 9.54 0.34 -15.56
C LEU A 181 9.60 1.39 -16.67
N SER A 182 10.00 2.63 -16.34
CA SER A 182 10.09 3.73 -17.30
C SER A 182 11.23 3.55 -18.31
N GLU A 183 12.38 3.02 -17.86
CA GLU A 183 13.56 2.89 -18.72
C GLU A 183 13.54 1.64 -19.60
N ASN A 184 12.93 0.55 -19.14
CA ASN A 184 12.99 -0.76 -19.81
C ASN A 184 11.62 -1.21 -20.34
N ALA A 185 10.65 -1.43 -19.45
CA ALA A 185 9.38 -2.06 -19.82
C ALA A 185 8.53 -1.20 -20.77
N PHE A 186 8.41 0.10 -20.52
CA PHE A 186 7.61 0.96 -21.41
C PHE A 186 8.29 1.20 -22.77
N LYS A 187 9.63 1.25 -22.82
CA LYS A 187 10.35 1.40 -24.09
C LYS A 187 10.29 0.15 -24.95
N SER A 188 10.21 -1.04 -24.35
CA SER A 188 10.05 -2.29 -25.11
C SER A 188 8.65 -2.42 -25.72
N LEU A 189 7.61 -1.90 -25.06
CA LEU A 189 6.25 -1.90 -25.58
C LEU A 189 6.08 -0.94 -26.77
N ARG A 190 6.56 0.30 -26.64
CA ARG A 190 6.50 1.28 -27.72
C ARG A 190 7.71 2.19 -27.67
N ARG A 191 8.38 2.28 -28.82
CA ARG A 191 9.54 3.15 -28.98
C ARG A 191 9.08 4.57 -29.25
N GLN A 192 9.77 5.54 -28.67
CA GLN A 192 9.50 6.97 -28.90
C GLN A 192 9.71 7.36 -30.37
N LEU A 193 10.70 6.75 -31.03
CA LEU A 193 10.98 6.89 -32.45
C LEU A 193 11.24 5.52 -33.09
N PRO A 194 11.00 5.36 -34.40
CA PRO A 194 11.44 4.22 -35.21
C PRO A 194 12.95 3.90 -35.07
N VAL A 195 13.41 2.75 -35.61
CA VAL A 195 14.83 2.29 -35.46
C VAL A 195 15.79 3.32 -36.02
N THR A 196 15.37 3.94 -37.12
CA THR A 196 16.06 5.02 -37.82
C THR A 196 16.23 6.31 -37.02
N ARG A 197 15.60 6.44 -35.84
CA ARG A 197 15.58 7.66 -35.01
C ARG A 197 15.04 8.89 -35.75
N GLN A 198 14.17 8.68 -36.73
CA GLN A 198 13.49 9.72 -37.49
C GLN A 198 11.98 9.50 -37.44
N LYS A 199 11.20 10.59 -37.49
CA LYS A 199 9.74 10.48 -37.65
C LYS A 199 9.42 9.76 -38.96
N ILE A 200 8.30 9.04 -38.98
CA ILE A 200 7.85 8.31 -40.17
C ILE A 200 7.56 9.32 -41.28
N ALA A 201 8.26 9.18 -42.40
CA ALA A 201 7.99 9.90 -43.63
C ALA A 201 6.82 9.22 -44.35
N TRP A 202 5.59 9.64 -44.05
CA TRP A 202 4.37 9.00 -44.57
C TRP A 202 4.27 9.02 -46.09
N ASP A 203 4.83 10.05 -46.74
CA ASP A 203 4.98 10.18 -48.19
C ASP A 203 5.77 9.02 -48.81
N LYS A 204 6.83 8.58 -48.13
CA LYS A 204 7.67 7.46 -48.61
C LYS A 204 7.05 6.10 -48.31
N VAL A 205 6.31 5.98 -47.22
CA VAL A 205 5.66 4.72 -46.81
C VAL A 205 4.66 4.23 -47.87
N MET A 206 3.90 5.13 -48.49
CA MET A 206 2.94 4.77 -49.55
C MET A 206 3.66 4.29 -50.83
N THR A 207 4.78 4.93 -51.20
CA THR A 207 5.58 4.58 -52.38
C THR A 207 6.32 3.26 -52.22
N TYR A 208 6.80 2.92 -51.01
CA TYR A 208 7.46 1.62 -50.75
C TYR A 208 6.50 0.43 -50.83
N ARG A 209 5.23 0.59 -50.41
CA ARG A 209 4.20 -0.46 -50.59
C ARG A 209 3.90 -0.69 -52.07
N LEU A 210 3.74 0.40 -52.82
CA LEU A 210 3.51 0.33 -54.27
C LEU A 210 4.71 -0.28 -55.02
N GLY A 211 5.94 0.03 -54.60
CA GLY A 211 7.16 -0.57 -55.19
C GLY A 211 7.33 -2.07 -54.90
N GLN A 212 6.85 -2.56 -53.75
CA GLN A 212 6.79 -4.01 -53.47
C GLN A 212 5.69 -4.73 -54.25
N ASP A 213 4.51 -4.11 -54.37
CA ASP A 213 3.39 -4.68 -55.14
C ASP A 213 3.68 -4.69 -56.66
N ILE A 214 4.42 -3.70 -57.17
CA ILE A 214 4.85 -3.63 -58.57
C ILE A 214 6.11 -4.47 -58.83
N GLY A 215 7.01 -4.60 -57.84
CA GLY A 215 8.29 -5.32 -57.97
C GLY A 215 8.23 -6.83 -57.66
N GLY A 216 7.11 -7.34 -57.15
CA GLY A 216 6.94 -8.73 -56.68
C GLY A 216 6.14 -9.66 -57.58
N GLY A 217 5.96 -9.32 -58.86
CA GLY A 217 5.15 -10.07 -59.81
C GLY A 217 5.90 -10.81 -60.90
N ASN A 218 6.99 -11.55 -60.63
CA ASN A 218 7.38 -12.72 -61.45
C ASN A 218 8.53 -13.55 -60.85
N SER A 219 8.21 -14.58 -60.06
CA SER A 219 9.12 -15.72 -59.86
C SER A 219 8.36 -17.01 -59.56
N LYS A 220 7.31 -17.28 -60.35
CA LYS A 220 6.82 -18.65 -60.55
C LYS A 220 6.39 -18.82 -62.01
N GLY A 221 7.14 -19.65 -62.73
CA GLY A 221 6.66 -20.27 -63.97
C GLY A 221 7.62 -20.19 -65.15
N SER A 222 8.55 -21.13 -65.23
CA SER A 222 8.80 -21.82 -66.51
C SER A 222 9.20 -23.26 -66.23
N SER A 223 8.32 -24.18 -66.66
CA SER A 223 8.60 -25.57 -67.07
C SER A 223 9.87 -25.62 -67.92
N ILE A 224 10.70 -26.68 -67.96
CA ILE A 224 10.47 -28.13 -68.04
C ILE A 224 11.58 -28.84 -67.25
#